data_AF-A0A959Y1A5-F1
#
_entry.id   AF-A0A959Y1A5-F1
#
_cell.length_a   1.000
_cell.length_b   1.000
_cell.length_c   1.000
_cell.angle_alpha   90.00
_cell.angle_beta   90.00
_cell.angle_gamma   90.00
#
_symmetry.space_group_name_H-M   'P 1'
#
loop_
_entity.id
_entity.type
_entity.pdbx_description
1 polymer ?
#
loop_
_entity_poly.entity_id
_entity_poly.type
_entity_poly.pdbx_seq_one_letter_code
_entity_poly.pdbx_strand_id
1 'polypeptide(L)'
;MKVRIKENAFVARLAAGKLKSSGAAIVFGSTIYLHNTTRQEFLNNTTWVCHELKHVHQYRHYGFVGFLFRYFFQWIQKGYYNNRFEVEARKSESDVSLLNGVEFI
;
A
#
# COMPACT_ATOMS: atom_id res chain seq x y z
N MET A 1 -6.36 -14.52 2.34
CA MET A 1 -5.68 -13.51 3.18
C MET A 1 -6.68 -12.47 3.60
N LYS A 2 -6.83 -12.19 4.90
CA LYS A 2 -7.73 -11.14 5.38
C LYS A 2 -7.02 -9.79 5.38
N VAL A 3 -7.59 -8.79 4.70
CA VAL A 3 -7.07 -7.43 4.61
C VAL A 3 -8.10 -6.48 5.17
N ARG A 4 -7.72 -5.69 6.18
CA ARG A 4 -8.61 -4.67 6.76
C ARG A 4 -8.48 -3.38 5.98
N ILE A 5 -9.59 -2.71 5.68
CA ILE A 5 -9.58 -1.36 5.10
C ILE A 5 -10.11 -0.39 6.15
N LYS A 6 -9.33 0.63 6.48
CA LYS A 6 -9.71 1.67 7.43
C LYS A 6 -9.68 3.04 6.75
N GLU A 7 -10.84 3.68 6.69
CA GLU A 7 -11.00 5.04 6.14
C GLU A 7 -10.63 6.12 7.16
N ASN A 8 -10.41 7.35 6.68
CA ASN A 8 -10.17 8.55 7.49
C ASN A 8 -9.03 8.41 8.50
N ALA A 9 -7.98 7.69 8.12
CA ALA A 9 -6.84 7.50 8.98
C ALA A 9 -5.98 8.77 9.02
N PHE A 10 -5.86 9.39 10.20
CA PHE A 10 -4.96 10.52 10.44
C PHE A 10 -3.48 10.18 10.13
N VAL A 11 -3.10 8.90 10.26
CA VAL A 11 -1.74 8.42 9.94
C VAL A 11 -1.41 8.63 8.46
N ALA A 12 -2.40 8.54 7.58
CA ALA A 12 -2.24 8.76 6.15
C ALA A 12 -2.19 10.27 5.77
N ARG A 13 -2.49 11.17 6.72
CA ARG A 13 -2.35 12.63 6.55
C ARG A 13 -0.88 13.06 6.45
N LEU A 14 0.04 12.31 7.08
CA LEU A 14 1.49 12.52 6.94
C LEU A 14 2.01 12.11 5.55
N ALA A 15 1.40 11.09 4.93
CA ALA A 15 1.73 10.68 3.55
C ALA A 15 1.14 11.65 2.50
N ALA A 16 -0.08 12.16 2.75
CA ALA A 16 -0.80 13.06 1.86
C ALA A 16 -0.14 14.46 1.71
N GLY A 17 0.68 14.90 2.65
CA GLY A 17 1.35 16.21 2.58
C GLY A 17 2.28 16.41 1.38
N LYS A 18 2.62 15.33 0.64
CA LYS A 18 3.59 15.37 -0.47
C LYS A 18 3.02 14.95 -1.83
N LEU A 19 1.82 14.38 -1.86
CA LEU A 19 1.13 13.99 -3.09
C LEU A 19 -0.10 14.89 -3.22
N LYS A 20 -0.09 15.83 -4.18
CA LYS A 20 -1.25 16.67 -4.59
C LYS A 20 -2.36 15.82 -5.25
N SER A 21 -2.66 14.66 -4.67
CA SER A 21 -3.61 13.66 -5.14
C SER A 21 -4.89 13.76 -4.32
N SER A 22 -6.03 13.58 -4.97
CA SER A 22 -7.36 13.61 -4.36
C SER A 22 -7.54 12.55 -3.27
N GLY A 23 -6.69 11.52 -3.22
CA GLY A 23 -6.69 10.50 -2.16
C GLY A 23 -5.34 9.78 -2.04
N ALA A 24 -5.09 9.14 -0.90
CA ALA A 24 -3.90 8.34 -0.64
C ALA A 24 -4.23 7.08 0.15
N ALA A 25 -3.46 6.02 -0.05
CA ALA A 25 -3.52 4.79 0.72
C ALA A 25 -2.14 4.51 1.33
N ILE A 26 -2.13 3.91 2.52
CA ILE A 26 -0.90 3.45 3.17
C ILE A 26 -1.16 2.11 3.84
N VAL A 27 -0.22 1.18 3.66
CA VAL A 27 -0.30 -0.15 4.26
C VAL A 27 0.55 -0.24 5.51
N PHE A 28 -0.04 -0.80 6.58
CA PHE A 28 0.71 -1.31 7.72
C PHE A 28 0.29 -2.75 8.00
N GLY A 29 1.22 -3.69 7.79
CA GLY A 29 0.95 -5.11 7.96
C GLY A 29 -0.10 -5.59 6.97
N SER A 30 -1.28 -5.96 7.47
CA SER A 30 -2.44 -6.40 6.67
C SER A 30 -3.59 -5.40 6.68
N THR A 31 -3.33 -4.15 7.04
CA THR A 31 -4.34 -3.09 7.08
C THR A 31 -3.97 -1.98 6.11
N ILE A 32 -4.92 -1.64 5.23
CA ILE A 32 -4.85 -0.53 4.29
C ILE A 32 -5.59 0.65 4.91
N TYR A 33 -4.89 1.76 5.08
CA TYR A 33 -5.43 2.99 5.64
C TYR A 33 -5.64 3.98 4.50
N LEU A 34 -6.89 4.40 4.30
CA LEU A 34 -7.29 5.33 3.27
C LEU A 34 -7.36 6.76 3.82
N HIS A 35 -6.96 7.72 3.00
CA HIS A 35 -7.03 9.15 3.25
C HIS A 35 -7.73 9.86 2.11
N ASN A 36 -8.76 10.64 2.45
CA ASN A 36 -9.54 11.43 1.49
C ASN A 36 -10.09 10.60 0.32
N THR A 37 -10.33 9.31 0.54
CA THR A 37 -10.97 8.40 -0.41
C THR A 37 -11.77 7.35 0.34
N THR A 38 -12.82 6.85 -0.28
CA THR A 38 -13.67 5.79 0.28
C THR A 38 -13.17 4.41 -0.12
N ARG A 39 -13.58 3.40 0.64
CA ARG A 39 -13.35 1.99 0.32
C ARG A 39 -13.89 1.62 -1.06
N GLN A 40 -15.04 2.16 -1.46
CA GLN A 40 -15.63 1.88 -2.76
C GLN A 40 -14.79 2.47 -3.90
N GLU A 41 -14.34 3.71 -3.78
CA GLU A 41 -13.46 4.35 -4.77
C GLU A 41 -12.13 3.60 -4.90
N PHE A 42 -11.53 3.21 -3.78
CA PHE A 42 -10.32 2.41 -3.75
C PHE A 42 -10.53 1.05 -4.43
N LEU A 43 -11.58 0.31 -4.05
CA LEU A 43 -11.87 -1.02 -4.59
C LEU A 43 -12.27 -1.01 -6.07
N ASN A 44 -12.87 0.08 -6.56
CA ASN A 44 -13.15 0.26 -7.98
C ASN A 44 -11.89 0.49 -8.82
N ASN A 45 -10.78 0.87 -8.20
CA ASN A 45 -9.50 1.08 -8.87
C ASN A 45 -8.58 -0.14 -8.70
N THR A 46 -8.78 -1.17 -9.53
CA THR A 46 -8.05 -2.44 -9.45
C THR A 46 -6.53 -2.28 -9.44
N THR A 47 -5.98 -1.35 -10.22
CA THR A 47 -4.52 -1.12 -10.25
C THR A 47 -4.03 -0.62 -8.90
N TRP A 48 -4.75 0.32 -8.31
CA TRP A 48 -4.46 0.82 -6.96
C TRP A 48 -4.59 -0.27 -5.91
N VAL A 49 -5.64 -1.10 -5.98
CA VAL A 49 -5.80 -2.23 -5.05
C VAL A 49 -4.62 -3.20 -5.14
N CYS A 50 -4.22 -3.59 -6.36
CA CYS A 50 -3.10 -4.50 -6.56
C CYS A 50 -1.76 -3.92 -6.06
N HIS A 51 -1.55 -2.62 -6.24
CA HIS A 51 -0.40 -1.89 -5.69
C HIS A 51 -0.33 -2.04 -4.16
N GLU A 52 -1.40 -1.67 -3.46
CA GLU A 52 -1.43 -1.76 -1.99
C GLU A 52 -1.37 -3.20 -1.48
N LEU A 53 -2.02 -4.14 -2.19
CA LEU A 53 -1.92 -5.57 -1.86
C LEU A 53 -0.50 -6.08 -1.96
N LYS A 54 0.30 -5.60 -2.93
CA LYS A 54 1.71 -5.97 -3.01
C LYS A 54 2.47 -5.56 -1.75
N HIS A 55 2.18 -4.39 -1.19
CA HIS A 55 2.74 -4.00 0.11
C HIS A 55 2.30 -4.91 1.23
N VAL A 56 1.02 -5.33 1.28
CA VAL A 56 0.57 -6.34 2.25
C VAL A 56 1.36 -7.64 2.12
N HIS A 57 1.60 -8.11 0.89
CA HIS A 57 2.43 -9.30 0.64
C HIS A 57 3.89 -9.09 1.09
N GLN A 58 4.48 -7.92 0.84
CA GLN A 58 5.83 -7.60 1.30
C GLN A 58 5.92 -7.57 2.83
N TYR A 59 4.92 -6.98 3.51
CA TYR A 59 4.80 -7.02 4.97
C TYR A 59 4.68 -8.44 5.51
N ARG A 60 3.93 -9.32 4.83
CA ARG A 60 3.83 -10.73 5.21
C ARG A 60 5.13 -11.50 5.00
N HIS A 61 5.88 -11.18 3.95
CA HIS A 61 7.12 -11.85 3.63
C HIS A 61 8.28 -11.42 4.55
N TYR A 62 8.43 -10.11 4.79
CA TYR A 62 9.53 -9.55 5.58
C TYR A 62 9.18 -9.29 7.05
N GLY A 63 7.91 -9.48 7.43
CA GLY A 63 7.38 -9.10 8.74
C GLY A 63 7.19 -7.59 8.88
N PHE A 64 6.43 -7.18 9.91
CA PHE A 64 6.06 -5.77 10.11
C PHE A 64 7.28 -4.85 10.23
N VAL A 65 8.15 -5.15 11.18
CA VAL A 65 9.34 -4.36 11.49
C VAL A 65 10.41 -4.53 10.41
N GLY A 66 10.60 -5.75 9.90
CA GLY A 66 11.59 -6.05 8.87
C GLY A 66 11.31 -5.33 7.56
N PHE A 67 10.04 -5.25 7.13
CA PHE A 67 9.67 -4.47 5.95
C PHE A 67 9.93 -2.98 6.15
N LEU A 68 9.49 -2.39 7.27
CA LEU A 68 9.67 -0.97 7.54
C LEU A 68 11.15 -0.55 7.50
N PHE A 69 12.04 -1.30 8.17
CA PHE A 69 13.48 -0.99 8.13
C PHE A 69 14.06 -1.09 6.73
N ARG A 70 13.72 -2.14 5.97
CA ARG A 70 14.22 -2.31 4.59
C ARG A 70 13.68 -1.23 3.67
N TYR A 71 12.41 -0.89 3.80
CA TYR A 71 11.76 0.16 3.02
C TYR A 71 12.40 1.51 3.31
N PHE A 72 12.56 1.86 4.58
CA PHE A 72 13.17 3.10 5.01
C PHE A 72 14.65 3.21 4.60
N PHE A 73 15.43 2.14 4.78
CA PHE A 73 16.83 2.11 4.37
C PHE A 73 16.98 2.34 2.85
N GLN A 74 16.15 1.67 2.05
CA GLN A 74 16.14 1.90 0.61
C GLN A 74 15.64 3.28 0.20
N TRP A 75 14.67 3.80 0.93
CA TRP A 75 14.17 5.15 0.71
C TRP A 75 15.27 6.19 0.93
N ILE A 76 16.09 6.04 1.98
CA ILE A 76 17.27 6.90 2.21
C ILE A 76 18.29 6.73 1.09
N GLN A 77 18.57 5.49 0.67
CA GLN A 77 19.64 5.22 -0.30
C GLN A 77 19.29 5.60 -1.74
N LYS A 78 18.03 5.42 -2.17
CA LYS A 78 17.60 5.53 -3.57
C LYS A 78 16.44 6.51 -3.79
N GLY A 79 15.87 7.07 -2.72
CA GLY A 79 14.64 7.84 -2.76
C GLY A 79 13.39 6.97 -2.89
N TYR A 80 12.23 7.63 -2.96
CA TYR A 80 10.91 6.99 -3.03
C TYR A 80 10.69 6.29 -4.37
N TYR A 81 10.92 6.99 -5.48
CA TYR A 81 10.58 6.48 -6.81
C TYR A 81 11.36 5.23 -7.23
N ASN A 82 12.63 5.12 -6.81
CA ASN A 82 13.53 4.01 -7.12
C ASN A 82 13.60 2.96 -6.00
N ASN A 83 12.74 3.06 -4.99
CA ASN A 83 12.66 2.04 -3.95
C ASN A 83 12.19 0.72 -4.58
N ARG A 84 12.95 -0.37 -4.37
CA ARG A 84 12.61 -1.70 -4.93
C ARG A 84 11.17 -2.10 -4.64
N PHE A 85 10.65 -1.76 -3.45
CA PHE A 85 9.32 -2.15 -3.01
C PHE A 85 8.22 -1.40 -3.78
N GLU A 86 8.43 -0.12 -4.07
CA GLU A 86 7.56 0.71 -4.91
C GLU A 86 7.59 0.25 -6.36
N VAL A 87 8.77 -0.12 -6.87
CA VAL A 87 8.91 -0.65 -8.23
C VAL A 87 8.20 -1.99 -8.38
N GLU A 88 8.30 -2.86 -7.38
CA GLU A 88 7.55 -4.12 -7.34
C GLU A 88 6.04 -3.88 -7.26
N ALA A 89 5.58 -2.93 -6.45
CA ALA A 89 4.17 -2.58 -6.33
C ALA A 89 3.62 -2.07 -7.68
N ARG A 90 4.35 -1.19 -8.38
CA ARG A 90 3.99 -0.72 -9.72
C ARG A 90 3.92 -1.85 -10.76
N LYS A 91 4.87 -2.79 -10.71
CA LYS A 91 4.84 -3.97 -11.60
C LYS A 91 3.63 -4.87 -11.33
N SER A 92 3.14 -4.87 -10.10
CA SER A 92 1.99 -5.66 -9.68
C SER A 92 0.64 -4.98 -9.95
N GLU A 93 0.60 -3.73 -10.42
CA GLU A 93 -0.66 -3.02 -10.74
C GLU A 93 -1.52 -3.75 -11.78
N SER A 94 -0.90 -4.46 -12.73
CA SER A 94 -1.60 -5.27 -13.73
C SER A 94 -1.85 -6.72 -13.28
N ASP A 95 -1.36 -7.12 -12.10
CA ASP A 95 -1.46 -8.49 -11.60
C ASP A 95 -2.74 -8.70 -10.81
N VAL A 96 -3.85 -8.91 -11.53
CA VAL A 96 -5.18 -9.18 -10.96
C VAL A 96 -5.18 -10.48 -10.14
N SER A 97 -4.21 -11.37 -10.33
CA SER A 97 -4.12 -12.62 -9.56
C SER A 97 -3.91 -12.37 -8.06
N LEU A 98 -3.37 -11.19 -7.68
CA LEU A 98 -3.21 -10.78 -6.28
C LEU A 98 -4.54 -10.62 -5.54
N LEU A 99 -5.65 -10.44 -6.25
CA LEU A 99 -6.98 -10.37 -5.65
C LEU A 99 -7.52 -11.76 -5.26
N ASN A 100 -6.98 -12.83 -5.87
CA ASN A 100 -7.48 -14.17 -5.64
C ASN A 100 -7.23 -14.61 -4.19
N GLY A 101 -8.30 -14.97 -3.50
CA GLY A 101 -8.24 -15.40 -2.10
C GLY A 101 -7.97 -14.26 -1.12
N VAL A 102 -8.09 -12.99 -1.53
CA VAL A 102 -8.11 -11.84 -0.62
C VAL A 102 -9.54 -11.59 -0.14
N GLU A 103 -9.71 -11.51 1.17
CA GLU A 103 -10.97 -11.17 1.82
C GLU A 103 -10.80 -9.79 2.46
N PHE A 104 -11.46 -8.78 1.90
CA PHE A 104 -11.45 -7.44 2.47
C PHE A 104 -12.47 -7.34 3.59
N ILE A 105 -12.00 -7.16 4.82
CA ILE A 105 -12.82 -7.05 6.05
C ILE A 105 -12.83 -5.63 6.61
#